data_AF-A0A937T3X4-F1
#
_entry.id   AF-A0A937T3X4-F1
#
_cell.length_a   1.000
_cell.length_b   1.000
_cell.length_c   1.000
_cell.angle_alpha   90.00
_cell.angle_beta   90.00
_cell.angle_gamma   90.00
#
_symmetry.space_group_name_H-M   'P 1'
#
loop_
_entity.id
_entity.type
_entity.pdbx_description
1 polymer ?
#
loop_
_entity_poly.entity_id
_entity_poly.type
_entity_poly.pdbx_seq_one_letter_code
_entity_poly.pdbx_strand_id
1 'polypeptide(L)'
;MSLTARVTDLLPSVLLTSLFWCAAAALAVADEPEPANFKAQFLTFCDLAAVELNKEITPFGDRNNADPATHHMPFFEDAHAARALAVAYDMTGNRKYLDACKQWSDQVVAYQTRMIPQGAYYMNHSRAPGQDHGQWTVADSGCVGMGVLATAVRLMIPRIEPDTSSPSSHLRNS
;
A
#
# COMPACT_ATOMS: atom_id res chain seq x y z
N MET A 1 38.24 -77.59 -0.16
CA MET A 1 38.38 -76.83 1.11
C MET A 1 37.24 -75.81 1.13
N SER A 2 36.07 -76.17 1.67
CA SER A 2 35.62 -75.94 3.07
C SER A 2 35.42 -74.45 3.37
N LEU A 3 34.34 -73.92 3.94
CA LEU A 3 32.93 -74.28 4.15
C LEU A 3 32.33 -73.01 4.81
N THR A 4 31.04 -72.69 4.58
CA THR A 4 30.12 -71.98 5.52
C THR A 4 30.44 -70.52 5.93
N ALA A 5 29.51 -69.59 6.18
CA ALA A 5 28.04 -69.52 6.22
C ALA A 5 27.69 -68.00 6.36
N ARG A 6 26.64 -67.48 5.70
CA ARG A 6 25.34 -67.03 6.28
C ARG A 6 25.44 -65.68 7.06
N VAL A 7 24.48 -64.76 7.13
CA VAL A 7 23.04 -64.70 6.80
C VAL A 7 22.59 -63.29 7.19
N THR A 8 21.98 -62.58 6.24
CA THR A 8 20.71 -61.84 6.36
C THR A 8 20.55 -60.61 7.26
N ASP A 9 19.86 -59.63 6.66
CA ASP A 9 18.80 -58.78 7.20
C ASP A 9 19.12 -57.78 8.32
N LEU A 10 18.93 -56.48 8.02
CA LEU A 10 17.82 -55.67 8.56
C LEU A 10 18.07 -54.15 8.30
N LEU A 11 17.25 -53.58 7.41
CA LEU A 11 16.77 -52.19 7.44
C LEU A 11 15.96 -51.94 8.75
N PRO A 12 15.33 -50.76 8.96
CA PRO A 12 15.82 -49.39 9.14
C PRO A 12 15.19 -48.75 10.42
N SER A 13 15.60 -47.56 10.88
CA SER A 13 14.81 -46.65 11.77
C SER A 13 15.57 -45.33 11.92
N VAL A 14 15.18 -44.24 11.24
CA VAL A 14 14.15 -43.25 11.62
C VAL A 14 14.40 -42.64 13.01
N LEU A 15 14.70 -41.34 13.03
CA LEU A 15 14.09 -40.28 13.88
C LEU A 15 14.97 -39.02 13.78
N LEU A 16 14.47 -37.96 13.13
CA LEU A 16 13.88 -36.82 13.84
C LEU A 16 14.87 -36.15 14.80
N THR A 17 15.68 -35.22 14.30
CA THR A 17 16.14 -34.08 15.12
C THR A 17 15.25 -32.89 14.80
N SER A 18 14.00 -33.05 15.23
CA SER A 18 13.02 -31.98 15.35
C SER A 18 13.39 -31.05 16.50
N LEU A 19 13.12 -29.76 16.30
CA LEU A 19 12.43 -28.92 17.27
C LEU A 19 13.02 -28.86 18.69
N PHE A 20 14.05 -28.05 18.91
CA PHE A 20 14.26 -27.40 20.21
C PHE A 20 14.85 -25.99 20.04
N TRP A 21 14.11 -25.14 19.32
CA TRP A 21 14.09 -23.70 19.61
C TRP A 21 12.66 -23.31 19.92
N CYS A 22 12.12 -23.89 20.99
CA CYS A 22 10.78 -23.60 21.49
C CYS A 22 10.83 -23.60 23.01
N ALA A 23 11.54 -22.63 23.60
CA ALA A 23 11.50 -22.33 25.03
C ALA A 23 12.18 -21.00 25.36
N ALA A 24 11.66 -19.88 24.84
CA ALA A 24 11.82 -18.54 25.44
C ALA A 24 10.93 -17.49 24.72
N ALA A 25 9.63 -17.76 24.58
CA ALA A 25 8.66 -16.73 24.23
C ALA A 25 7.44 -16.77 25.17
N ALA A 26 7.66 -17.22 26.40
CA ALA A 26 6.71 -17.11 27.49
C ALA A 26 7.24 -16.08 28.49
N LEU A 27 7.34 -14.82 28.05
CA LEU A 27 7.49 -13.65 28.93
C LEU A 27 7.14 -12.39 28.11
N ALA A 28 6.15 -11.67 28.64
CA ALA A 28 5.59 -10.41 28.15
C ALA A 28 4.81 -10.48 26.83
N VAL A 29 3.56 -10.96 26.90
CA VAL A 29 2.49 -10.18 26.27
C VAL A 29 2.45 -8.88 27.07
N ALA A 30 3.22 -7.90 26.61
CA ALA A 30 3.00 -6.53 27.02
C ALA A 30 1.53 -6.24 26.69
N ASP A 31 0.82 -5.71 27.66
CA ASP A 31 -0.47 -5.07 27.46
C ASP A 31 -0.21 -3.89 26.51
N GLU A 32 -0.25 -4.15 25.20
CA GLU A 32 0.02 -3.15 24.15
C GLU A 32 -1.02 -2.03 24.32
N PRO A 33 -0.59 -0.80 24.63
CA PRO A 33 -1.53 0.28 24.87
C PRO A 33 -2.21 0.70 23.55
N GLU A 34 -3.48 0.33 23.45
CA GLU A 34 -4.61 1.04 22.80
C GLU A 34 -4.62 1.16 21.25
N PRO A 35 -5.45 0.33 20.55
CA PRO A 35 -5.74 0.44 19.12
C PRO A 35 -6.23 1.83 18.66
N ALA A 36 -6.84 2.64 19.55
CA ALA A 36 -7.34 3.96 19.18
C ALA A 36 -6.21 4.96 18.93
N ASN A 37 -5.09 4.85 19.64
CA ASN A 37 -3.92 5.73 19.44
C ASN A 37 -3.30 5.51 18.06
N PHE A 38 -3.20 4.26 17.61
CA PHE A 38 -2.70 3.94 16.28
C PHE A 38 -3.61 4.51 15.18
N LYS A 39 -4.93 4.32 15.30
CA LYS A 39 -5.88 4.85 14.31
C LYS A 39 -5.80 6.37 14.21
N ALA A 40 -5.73 7.07 15.34
CA ALA A 40 -5.63 8.52 15.36
C ALA A 40 -4.33 9.00 14.69
N GLN A 41 -3.19 8.40 15.02
CA GLN A 41 -1.90 8.72 14.40
C GLN A 41 -1.88 8.43 12.89
N PHE A 42 -2.42 7.28 12.48
CA PHE A 42 -2.55 6.93 11.07
C PHE A 42 -3.36 7.98 10.30
N LEU A 43 -4.49 8.42 10.84
CA LEU A 43 -5.32 9.46 10.21
C LEU A 43 -4.60 10.82 10.18
N THR A 44 -3.81 11.17 11.19
CA THR A 44 -2.95 12.36 11.15
C THR A 44 -1.95 12.32 10.01
N PHE A 45 -1.27 11.19 9.79
CA PHE A 45 -0.37 11.04 8.64
C PHE A 45 -1.12 11.08 7.30
N CYS A 46 -2.33 10.52 7.25
CA CYS A 46 -3.18 10.63 6.06
C CYS A 46 -3.61 12.07 5.78
N ASP A 47 -3.87 12.87 6.80
CA ASP A 47 -4.20 14.29 6.64
C ASP A 47 -3.03 15.05 6.03
N LEU A 48 -1.81 14.80 6.51
CA LEU A 48 -0.59 15.39 5.94
C LEU A 48 -0.34 14.92 4.51
N ALA A 49 -0.48 13.63 4.25
CA ALA A 49 -0.29 13.05 2.91
C ALA A 49 -1.35 13.56 1.92
N ALA A 50 -2.59 13.78 2.34
CA ALA A 50 -3.62 14.35 1.48
C ALA A 50 -3.29 15.81 1.08
N VAL A 51 -2.72 16.60 2.00
CA VAL A 51 -2.22 17.95 1.65
C VAL A 51 -1.07 17.85 0.66
N GLU A 52 -0.12 16.95 0.90
CA GLU A 52 1.07 16.78 0.07
C GLU A 52 0.73 16.35 -1.37
N LEU A 53 -0.11 15.33 -1.54
CA LEU A 53 -0.50 14.80 -2.86
C LEU A 53 -1.37 15.76 -3.70
N ASN A 54 -1.88 16.83 -3.09
CA ASN A 54 -2.65 17.86 -3.80
C ASN A 54 -1.78 18.98 -4.39
N LYS A 55 -0.47 19.01 -4.08
CA LYS A 55 0.45 20.00 -4.64
C LYS A 55 0.78 19.69 -6.10
N GLU A 56 1.32 20.70 -6.78
CA GLU A 56 1.93 20.49 -8.10
C GLU A 56 3.15 19.59 -7.97
N ILE A 57 3.19 18.54 -8.80
CA ILE A 57 4.33 17.64 -8.91
C ILE A 57 5.40 18.29 -9.79
N THR A 58 6.60 18.38 -9.24
CA THR A 58 7.79 18.83 -9.96
C THR A 58 8.90 17.77 -9.86
N PRO A 59 9.94 17.85 -10.70
CA PRO A 59 10.98 16.82 -10.74
C PRO A 59 11.64 16.57 -9.38
N PHE A 60 11.83 15.29 -9.02
CA PHE A 60 12.65 14.92 -7.87
C PHE A 60 14.11 15.28 -8.14
N GLY A 61 14.71 16.05 -7.24
CA GLY A 61 16.14 16.39 -7.27
C GLY A 61 16.87 15.85 -6.04
N ASP A 62 16.35 16.19 -4.85
CA ASP A 62 16.91 15.80 -3.56
C ASP A 62 15.77 15.41 -2.60
N ARG A 63 15.98 14.33 -1.84
CA ARG A 63 15.07 13.87 -0.79
C ARG A 63 14.96 14.86 0.36
N ASN A 64 15.95 15.72 0.55
CA ASN A 64 15.94 16.76 1.58
C ASN A 64 15.29 18.07 1.10
N ASN A 65 14.77 18.12 -0.14
CA ASN A 65 14.02 19.28 -0.60
C ASN A 65 12.74 19.43 0.24
N ALA A 66 12.69 20.51 1.02
CA ALA A 66 11.60 20.83 1.92
C ALA A 66 10.75 22.01 1.42
N ASP A 67 10.75 22.30 0.11
CA ASP A 67 9.88 23.31 -0.46
C ASP A 67 8.41 23.00 -0.11
N PRO A 68 7.73 23.88 0.65
CA PRO A 68 6.37 23.62 1.06
C PRO A 68 5.34 23.82 -0.07
N ALA A 69 5.71 24.49 -1.17
CA ALA A 69 4.78 24.86 -2.24
C ALA A 69 4.54 23.74 -3.25
N THR A 70 5.56 22.91 -3.49
CA THR A 70 5.55 21.87 -4.52
C THR A 70 5.81 20.50 -3.93
N HIS A 71 5.41 19.49 -4.68
CA HIS A 71 5.67 18.10 -4.38
C HIS A 71 6.79 17.58 -5.27
N HIS A 72 7.74 16.84 -4.69
CA HIS A 72 8.97 16.45 -5.39
C HIS A 72 9.29 14.96 -5.27
N MET A 73 8.42 14.10 -4.74
CA MET A 73 8.84 12.75 -4.37
C MET A 73 8.85 11.78 -5.56
N PRO A 74 9.61 10.67 -5.44
CA PRO A 74 9.46 9.52 -6.33
C PRO A 74 8.01 9.01 -6.32
N PHE A 75 7.45 8.72 -7.49
CA PHE A 75 6.05 8.29 -7.61
C PHE A 75 5.73 6.99 -6.86
N PHE A 76 6.70 6.10 -6.63
CA PHE A 76 6.46 4.88 -5.86
C PHE A 76 6.20 5.18 -4.38
N GLU A 77 6.79 6.25 -3.83
CA GLU A 77 6.54 6.69 -2.45
C GLU A 77 5.14 7.29 -2.33
N ASP A 78 4.76 8.11 -3.31
CA ASP A 78 3.39 8.63 -3.40
C ASP A 78 2.36 7.51 -3.53
N ALA A 79 2.69 6.45 -4.25
CA ALA A 79 1.79 5.31 -4.39
C ALA A 79 1.50 4.63 -3.04
N HIS A 80 2.47 4.62 -2.11
CA HIS A 80 2.22 4.18 -0.74
C HIS A 80 1.29 5.13 0.01
N ALA A 81 1.50 6.44 -0.14
CA ALA A 81 0.63 7.45 0.44
C ALA A 81 -0.80 7.32 -0.12
N ALA A 82 -0.97 7.26 -1.44
CA ALA A 82 -2.27 7.09 -2.11
C ALA A 82 -3.01 5.84 -1.63
N ARG A 83 -2.31 4.72 -1.42
CA ARG A 83 -2.90 3.51 -0.84
C ARG A 83 -3.32 3.69 0.62
N ALA A 84 -2.53 4.40 1.42
CA ALA A 84 -2.89 4.72 2.81
C ALA A 84 -4.14 5.63 2.85
N LEU A 85 -4.20 6.66 2.00
CA LEU A 85 -5.37 7.52 1.85
C LEU A 85 -6.61 6.74 1.41
N ALA A 86 -6.45 5.76 0.51
CA ALA A 86 -7.55 4.89 0.11
C ALA A 86 -8.11 4.08 1.29
N VAL A 87 -7.24 3.59 2.18
CA VAL A 87 -7.66 2.94 3.44
C VAL A 87 -8.32 3.94 4.40
N ALA A 88 -7.77 5.15 4.54
CA ALA A 88 -8.39 6.20 5.37
C ALA A 88 -9.79 6.57 4.88
N TYR A 89 -10.01 6.61 3.56
CA TYR A 89 -11.33 6.76 2.96
C TYR A 89 -12.26 5.62 3.38
N ASP A 90 -11.84 4.36 3.24
CA ASP A 90 -12.67 3.21 3.62
C ASP A 90 -13.04 3.22 5.10
N MET A 91 -12.11 3.66 5.97
CA MET A 91 -12.31 3.71 7.42
C MET A 91 -13.25 4.83 7.88
N THR A 92 -13.39 5.91 7.09
CA THR A 92 -14.02 7.16 7.56
C THR A 92 -15.14 7.67 6.65
N GLY A 93 -15.19 7.25 5.39
CA GLY A 93 -16.02 7.84 4.35
C GLY A 93 -15.60 9.26 3.94
N ASN A 94 -14.51 9.81 4.49
CA ASN A 94 -14.13 11.20 4.24
C ASN A 94 -13.53 11.37 2.83
N ARG A 95 -14.26 12.07 1.96
CA ARG A 95 -13.91 12.30 0.56
C ARG A 95 -12.55 12.96 0.35
N LYS A 96 -12.06 13.76 1.30
CA LYS A 96 -10.76 14.45 1.17
C LYS A 96 -9.62 13.47 0.82
N TYR A 97 -9.66 12.26 1.35
CA TYR A 97 -8.64 11.24 1.10
C TYR A 97 -8.75 10.69 -0.32
N LEU A 98 -9.96 10.33 -0.76
CA LEU A 98 -10.18 9.80 -2.11
C LEU A 98 -9.97 10.87 -3.19
N ASP A 99 -10.32 12.12 -2.91
CA ASP A 99 -10.11 13.22 -3.85
C ASP A 99 -8.61 13.51 -4.02
N ALA A 100 -7.81 13.43 -2.94
CA ALA A 100 -6.35 13.50 -3.04
C ALA A 100 -5.74 12.31 -3.83
N CYS A 101 -6.22 11.08 -3.58
CA CYS A 101 -5.84 9.91 -4.40
C CYS A 101 -6.12 10.15 -5.89
N LYS A 102 -7.30 10.70 -6.21
CA LYS A 102 -7.72 11.01 -7.57
C LYS A 102 -6.82 12.07 -8.21
N GLN A 103 -6.59 13.18 -7.52
CA GLN A 103 -5.74 14.27 -8.02
C GLN A 103 -4.34 13.78 -8.37
N TRP A 104 -3.70 13.00 -7.50
CA TRP A 104 -2.40 12.40 -7.77
C TRP A 104 -2.47 11.40 -8.94
N SER A 105 -3.47 10.51 -8.96
CA SER A 105 -3.61 9.49 -10.01
C SER A 105 -3.79 10.11 -11.40
N ASP A 106 -4.59 11.18 -11.50
CA ASP A 106 -4.80 11.91 -12.75
C ASP A 106 -3.50 12.53 -13.27
N GLN A 107 -2.70 13.15 -12.37
CA GLN A 107 -1.39 13.70 -12.73
C GLN A 107 -0.43 12.61 -13.20
N VAL A 108 -0.32 11.51 -12.46
CA VAL A 108 0.53 10.37 -12.81
C VAL A 108 0.13 9.77 -14.16
N VAL A 109 -1.16 9.50 -14.38
CA VAL A 109 -1.63 9.01 -15.68
C VAL A 109 -1.30 9.99 -16.79
N ALA A 110 -1.50 11.29 -16.58
CA ALA A 110 -1.15 12.31 -17.56
C ALA A 110 0.37 12.38 -17.84
N TYR A 111 1.24 12.03 -16.90
CA TYR A 111 2.66 11.85 -17.18
C TYR A 111 2.92 10.58 -17.98
N GLN A 112 2.36 9.44 -17.57
CA GLN A 112 2.60 8.16 -18.25
C GLN A 112 2.08 8.15 -19.71
N THR A 113 1.03 8.91 -20.05
CA THR A 113 0.57 9.04 -21.44
C THR A 113 1.56 9.74 -22.36
N ARG A 114 2.57 10.43 -21.80
CA ARG A 114 3.58 11.22 -22.52
C ARG A 114 4.98 10.61 -22.44
N MET A 115 5.11 9.34 -22.07
CA MET A 115 6.39 8.64 -22.01
C MET A 115 7.17 8.70 -23.34
N ILE A 116 8.48 8.93 -23.25
CA ILE A 116 9.39 8.96 -24.40
C ILE A 116 10.54 7.96 -24.15
N PRO A 117 10.67 6.88 -24.94
CA PRO A 117 9.66 6.32 -25.83
C PRO A 117 8.46 5.75 -25.04
N GLN A 118 7.38 5.39 -25.74
CA GLN A 118 6.24 4.74 -25.10
C GLN A 118 6.67 3.45 -24.38
N GLY A 119 6.18 3.26 -23.15
CA GLY A 119 6.55 2.13 -22.28
C GLY A 119 7.75 2.40 -21.38
N ALA A 120 8.44 3.53 -21.54
CA ALA A 120 9.52 3.95 -20.65
C ALA A 120 8.97 4.80 -19.48
N TYR A 121 8.55 4.12 -18.41
CA TYR A 121 7.83 4.72 -17.27
C TYR A 121 8.57 5.90 -16.63
N TYR A 122 7.81 6.96 -16.37
CA TYR A 122 8.26 8.04 -15.49
C TYR A 122 8.09 7.61 -14.04
N MET A 123 9.13 7.78 -13.22
CA MET A 123 9.09 7.44 -11.79
C MET A 123 9.29 8.68 -10.92
N ASN A 124 9.47 9.84 -11.54
CA ASN A 124 9.94 11.09 -10.96
C ASN A 124 11.36 11.04 -10.38
N HIS A 125 11.88 9.87 -9.97
CA HIS A 125 13.30 9.63 -9.74
C HIS A 125 13.93 8.90 -10.94
N SER A 126 15.21 9.17 -11.23
CA SER A 126 15.98 8.58 -12.34
C SER A 126 15.46 8.85 -13.77
N ARG A 127 14.15 9.06 -13.92
CA ARG A 127 13.44 9.50 -15.12
C ARG A 127 12.23 10.34 -14.71
N ALA A 128 12.38 11.66 -14.75
CA ALA A 128 11.32 12.62 -14.50
C ALA A 128 10.39 12.77 -15.71
N PRO A 129 9.14 13.23 -15.53
CA PRO A 129 8.24 13.53 -16.64
C PRO A 129 8.88 14.43 -17.70
N GLY A 130 8.72 14.07 -18.97
CA GLY A 130 9.30 14.78 -20.12
C GLY A 130 10.72 14.35 -20.50
N GLN A 131 11.39 13.51 -19.71
CA GLN A 131 12.72 13.00 -20.07
C GLN A 131 12.65 11.85 -21.08
N ASP A 132 13.60 11.81 -22.01
CA ASP A 132 13.75 10.75 -23.04
C ASP A 132 14.85 9.73 -22.70
N HIS A 133 15.58 9.95 -21.62
CA HIS A 133 16.62 9.09 -21.07
C HIS A 133 16.45 8.94 -19.55
N GLY A 134 17.09 7.92 -18.97
CA GLY A 134 16.98 7.60 -17.55
C GLY A 134 16.58 6.14 -17.31
N GLN A 135 16.95 5.62 -16.14
CA GLN A 135 16.57 4.27 -15.72
C GLN A 135 15.10 4.24 -15.32
N TRP A 136 14.45 3.10 -15.55
CA TRP A 136 13.12 2.81 -15.01
C TRP A 136 13.12 1.40 -14.44
N THR A 137 12.50 1.23 -13.28
CA THR A 137 12.46 -0.06 -12.58
C THR A 137 11.05 -0.62 -12.65
N VAL A 138 10.95 -1.92 -12.93
CA VAL A 138 9.66 -2.62 -13.02
C VAL A 138 8.95 -2.63 -11.66
N ALA A 139 9.70 -2.75 -10.56
CA ALA A 139 9.16 -2.77 -9.21
C ALA A 139 8.50 -1.42 -8.85
N ASP A 140 9.19 -0.31 -9.09
CA ASP A 140 8.66 1.02 -8.77
C ASP A 140 7.46 1.34 -9.67
N SER A 141 7.55 1.00 -10.96
CA SER A 141 6.43 1.15 -11.91
C SER A 141 5.21 0.35 -11.47
N GLY A 142 5.41 -0.87 -10.97
CA GLY A 142 4.36 -1.72 -10.40
C GLY A 142 3.72 -1.08 -9.16
N CYS A 143 4.52 -0.52 -8.26
CA CYS A 143 4.03 0.22 -7.10
C CYS A 143 3.15 1.41 -7.51
N VAL A 144 3.59 2.19 -8.50
CA VAL A 144 2.80 3.31 -9.07
C VAL A 144 1.46 2.83 -9.60
N GLY A 145 1.46 1.74 -10.38
CA GLY A 145 0.23 1.13 -10.88
C GLY A 145 -0.72 0.69 -9.77
N MET A 146 -0.21 0.16 -8.66
CA MET A 146 -1.01 -0.21 -7.49
C MET A 146 -1.63 1.00 -6.79
N GLY A 147 -0.94 2.15 -6.75
CA GLY A 147 -1.51 3.40 -6.26
C GLY A 147 -2.71 3.85 -7.11
N VAL A 148 -2.54 3.89 -8.44
CA VAL A 148 -3.60 4.25 -9.39
C VAL A 148 -4.78 3.28 -9.29
N LEU A 149 -4.51 1.97 -9.18
CA LEU A 149 -5.53 0.94 -9.03
C LEU A 149 -6.35 1.14 -7.73
N ALA A 150 -5.69 1.44 -6.60
CA ALA A 150 -6.35 1.68 -5.33
C ALA A 150 -7.35 2.85 -5.40
N THR A 151 -7.02 3.89 -6.17
CA THR A 151 -7.91 5.00 -6.48
C THR A 151 -9.07 4.57 -7.37
N ALA A 152 -8.76 3.92 -8.50
CA ALA A 152 -9.74 3.58 -9.54
C ALA A 152 -10.88 2.72 -9.00
N VAL A 153 -10.57 1.69 -8.22
CA VAL A 153 -11.59 0.78 -7.65
C VAL A 153 -12.59 1.51 -6.74
N ARG A 154 -12.15 2.56 -6.03
CA ARG A 154 -13.00 3.33 -5.11
C ARG A 154 -13.83 4.39 -5.82
N LEU A 155 -13.33 4.94 -6.93
CA LEU A 155 -14.10 5.86 -7.78
C LEU A 155 -15.25 5.17 -8.52
N MET A 156 -15.15 3.85 -8.75
CA MET A 156 -16.18 3.06 -9.42
C MET A 156 -17.32 2.60 -8.50
N ILE A 157 -17.19 2.71 -7.17
CA ILE A 157 -18.21 2.29 -6.22
C ILE A 157 -19.35 3.32 -6.21
N PRO A 158 -20.61 2.94 -6.56
CA PRO A 158 -21.75 3.83 -6.44
C PRO A 158 -21.94 4.28 -4.99
N ARG A 159 -22.25 5.56 -4.78
CA ARG A 159 -22.63 6.05 -3.45
C ARG A 159 -23.90 5.32 -3.01
N ILE A 160 -23.81 4.56 -1.92
CA ILE A 160 -24.99 4.28 -1.11
C ILE A 160 -25.26 5.57 -0.34
N GLU A 161 -26.03 6.47 -0.95
CA GLU A 161 -26.62 7.59 -0.20
C GLU A 161 -27.52 6.97 0.89
N PRO A 162 -27.44 7.41 2.16
CA PRO A 162 -28.39 6.97 3.16
C PRO A 162 -29.80 7.32 2.67
N ASP A 163 -30.66 6.32 2.57
CA ASP A 163 -32.05 6.50 2.17
C ASP A 163 -32.76 7.40 3.20
N THR A 164 -32.86 8.69 2.87
CA THR A 164 -33.59 9.69 3.66
C THR A 164 -35.11 9.60 3.43
N SER A 165 -35.57 8.67 2.60
CA SER A 165 -36.98 8.56 2.20
C SER A 165 -37.79 7.53 2.99
N SER A 166 -37.22 6.81 3.96
CA SER A 166 -37.98 5.89 4.80
C SER A 166 -38.86 6.65 5.81
N PRO A 167 -40.20 6.73 5.60
CA PRO A 167 -41.08 7.38 6.54
C PRO A 167 -41.21 6.46 7.75
N SER A 168 -40.92 6.99 8.95
CA SER A 168 -41.17 6.32 10.22
C SER A 168 -42.67 5.99 10.35
N SER A 169 -43.08 4.81 9.89
CA SER A 169 -44.45 4.33 10.00
C SER A 169 -44.63 3.59 11.32
N HIS A 170 -45.36 4.25 12.22
CA HIS A 170 -46.22 3.68 13.26
C HIS A 170 -45.59 3.09 14.53
N LEU A 171 -45.25 3.99 15.46
CA LEU A 171 -45.66 3.84 16.86
C LEU A 171 -46.84 4.79 17.11
N ARG A 172 -48.07 4.26 17.04
CA ARG A 172 -49.22 4.82 17.75
C ARG A 172 -49.95 3.68 18.46
N ASN A 173 -49.58 3.49 19.72
CA ASN A 173 -50.44 2.89 20.72
C ASN A 173 -51.43 3.97 21.17
N SER A 174 -52.72 3.75 20.98
CA SER A 174 -53.83 4.27 21.79
C SER A 174 -55.07 3.47 21.43
#